data_AF-A0A948VED7-F1
#
_entry.id   AF-A0A948VED7-F1
#
_cell.length_a   1.000
_cell.length_b   1.000
_cell.length_c   1.000
_cell.angle_alpha   90.00
_cell.angle_beta   90.00
_cell.angle_gamma   90.00
#
_symmetry.space_group_name_H-M   'P 1'
#
loop_
_entity.id
_entity.type
_entity.pdbx_description
1 polymer ?
#
loop_
_entity_poly.entity_id
_entity_poly.type
_entity_poly.pdbx_seq_one_letter_code
_entity_poly.pdbx_strand_id
1 'polypeptide(L)'
;MRKGYRIIFLAVFAISLLAEVLLFLFSQIKSINLMLNDDFRIVFIKSEKTKLSIEDITGNLEKLEGVREVIYVGRDERLKELKEEDNDFTEIITLLGKNPVPDTFEVILDEDLFGDLESWISKA
;
A
#
# COMPACT_ATOMS: atom_id res chain seq x y z
N MET A 1 39.73 33.60 29.70
CA MET A 1 39.16 32.23 29.58
C MET A 1 37.66 32.15 29.23
N ARG A 2 36.82 33.19 29.37
CA ARG A 2 35.34 33.09 29.16
C ARG A 2 34.85 32.93 27.71
N LYS A 3 35.67 33.22 26.69
CA LYS A 3 35.24 33.19 25.27
C LYS A 3 35.21 31.76 24.67
N GLY A 4 36.16 30.89 25.04
CA GLY A 4 36.24 29.52 24.50
C GLY A 4 35.06 28.65 24.89
N TYR A 5 34.58 28.76 26.14
CA TYR A 5 33.43 27.99 26.62
C TYR A 5 32.13 28.31 25.89
N ARG A 6 31.94 29.58 25.46
CA ARG A 6 30.77 29.98 24.68
C ARG A 6 30.77 29.39 23.28
N ILE A 7 31.96 29.30 22.66
CA ILE A 7 32.11 28.71 21.32
C ILE A 7 31.86 27.21 21.40
N ILE A 8 32.42 26.53 22.41
CA ILE A 8 32.18 25.09 22.63
C ILE A 8 30.71 24.84 22.92
N PHE A 9 30.08 25.64 23.78
CA PHE A 9 28.65 25.54 24.06
C PHE A 9 27.79 25.71 22.80
N LEU A 10 28.07 26.74 22.00
CA LEU A 10 27.34 26.99 20.75
C LEU A 10 27.55 25.85 19.74
N ALA A 11 28.76 25.30 19.65
CA ALA A 11 29.04 24.17 18.77
C ALA A 11 28.28 22.91 19.19
N VAL A 12 28.32 22.56 20.48
CA VAL A 12 27.58 21.40 21.01
C VAL A 12 26.07 21.61 20.82
N PHE A 13 25.56 22.81 21.10
CA PHE A 13 24.16 23.13 20.90
C PHE A 13 23.73 23.01 19.43
N ALA A 14 24.53 23.52 18.49
CA ALA A 14 24.27 23.41 17.07
C ALA A 14 24.30 21.95 16.58
N ILE A 15 25.25 21.15 17.06
CA ILE A 15 25.33 19.71 16.73
C ILE A 15 24.12 18.96 17.28
N SER A 16 23.70 19.23 18.51
CA SER A 16 22.52 18.60 19.10
C SER A 16 21.25 18.95 18.32
N LEU A 17 21.06 20.21 17.94
CA LEU A 17 19.92 20.61 17.11
C LEU A 17 19.96 19.94 15.74
N LEU A 18 21.14 19.85 15.12
CA LEU A 18 21.29 19.20 13.82
C LEU A 18 20.98 17.69 13.91
N ALA A 19 21.41 17.03 14.99
CA ALA A 19 21.09 15.63 15.24
C ALA A 19 19.58 15.43 15.45
N GLU A 20 18.92 16.32 16.19
CA GLU A 20 17.48 16.26 16.42
C GLU A 20 16.68 16.45 15.12
N VAL A 21 17.09 17.40 14.27
CA VAL A 21 16.50 17.60 12.94
C VAL A 21 16.69 16.37 12.05
N LEU A 22 17.87 15.75 12.06
CA LEU A 22 18.13 14.54 11.28
C LEU A 22 17.27 13.36 11.75
N LEU A 23 17.15 13.16 13.06
CA LEU A 23 16.30 12.12 13.64
C LEU A 23 14.82 12.35 13.32
N PHE A 24 14.37 13.60 13.39
CA PHE A 24 13.01 13.97 13.00
C PHE A 24 12.75 13.68 11.52
N LEU A 25 13.66 14.08 10.62
CA LEU A 25 13.54 13.80 9.19
C LEU A 25 13.50 12.30 8.91
N PHE A 26 14.35 11.52 9.57
CA PHE A 26 14.35 10.06 9.42
C PHE A 26 13.02 9.44 9.86
N SER A 27 12.46 9.90 10.98
CA SER A 27 11.15 9.46 11.46
C SER A 27 10.03 9.84 10.48
N GLN A 28 10.06 11.05 9.93
CA GLN A 28 9.05 11.52 8.98
C GLN A 28 9.11 10.73 7.67
N ILE A 29 10.31 10.45 7.14
CA ILE A 29 10.49 9.64 5.93
C ILE A 29 9.96 8.22 6.16
N LYS A 30 10.22 7.63 7.34
CA LYS A 30 9.69 6.30 7.67
C LYS A 30 8.16 6.30 7.73
N SER A 31 7.54 7.31 8.35
CA SER A 31 6.07 7.42 8.41
C SER A 31 5.44 7.61 7.04
N ILE A 32 6.04 8.45 6.17
CA ILE A 32 5.55 8.67 4.81
C ILE A 32 5.68 7.40 3.97
N ASN A 33 6.79 6.68 4.08
CA ASN A 33 6.96 5.39 3.41
C ASN A 33 5.91 4.37 3.89
N LEU A 34 5.64 4.29 5.19
CA LEU A 34 4.59 3.40 5.71
C LEU A 34 3.20 3.75 5.13
N MET A 35 2.84 5.04 5.06
CA MET A 35 1.57 5.46 4.47
C MET A 35 1.49 5.14 2.96
N LEU A 36 2.58 5.32 2.21
CA LEU A 36 2.62 4.97 0.79
C LEU A 36 2.60 3.45 0.55
N ASN A 37 3.22 2.67 1.44
CA ASN A 37 3.29 1.22 1.33
C ASN A 37 1.97 0.54 1.71
N ASP A 38 1.25 1.05 2.71
CA ASP A 38 -0.07 0.52 3.10
C ASP A 38 -1.16 0.76 2.03
N ASP A 39 -0.99 1.82 1.21
CA ASP A 39 -1.93 2.16 0.14
C ASP A 39 -1.65 1.43 -1.20
N PHE A 40 -0.48 0.82 -1.38
CA PHE A 40 -0.14 0.18 -2.65
C PHE A 40 -0.72 -1.24 -2.74
N ARG A 41 -1.82 -1.38 -3.49
CA ARG A 41 -2.51 -2.65 -3.71
C ARG A 41 -2.56 -2.99 -5.20
N ILE A 42 -2.13 -4.20 -5.58
CA ILE A 42 -2.29 -4.69 -6.94
C ILE A 42 -3.63 -5.42 -7.04
N VAL A 43 -4.49 -4.95 -7.95
CA VAL A 43 -5.84 -5.49 -8.15
C VAL A 43 -5.85 -6.43 -9.36
N PHE A 44 -6.01 -7.73 -9.14
CA PHE A 44 -6.21 -8.71 -10.19
C PHE A 44 -7.71 -8.95 -10.41
N ILE A 45 -8.14 -8.86 -11.67
CA ILE A 45 -9.53 -9.13 -12.05
C ILE A 45 -9.64 -10.59 -12.46
N LYS A 46 -10.56 -11.33 -11.83
CA LYS A 46 -10.85 -12.71 -12.24
C LYS A 46 -11.49 -12.71 -13.63
N SER A 47 -10.81 -13.31 -14.61
CA SER A 47 -11.40 -13.55 -15.92
C SER A 47 -12.50 -14.61 -15.83
N GLU A 48 -13.66 -14.38 -16.43
CA GLU A 48 -14.77 -15.36 -16.49
C GLU A 48 -14.38 -16.69 -17.17
N LYS A 49 -13.25 -16.74 -17.86
CA LYS A 49 -12.73 -17.93 -18.54
C LYS A 49 -11.91 -18.86 -17.62
N THR A 50 -11.54 -18.40 -16.44
CA THR A 50 -10.68 -19.17 -15.52
C THR A 50 -11.51 -20.15 -14.71
N LYS A 51 -11.19 -21.45 -14.81
CA LYS A 51 -11.85 -22.54 -14.06
C LYS A 51 -11.25 -22.79 -12.66
N LEU A 52 -10.23 -22.04 -12.28
CA LEU A 52 -9.59 -22.15 -10.96
C LEU A 52 -10.57 -21.68 -9.87
N SER A 53 -10.55 -22.38 -8.74
CA SER A 53 -11.28 -21.94 -7.55
C SER A 53 -10.66 -20.65 -6.99
N ILE A 54 -11.40 -19.95 -6.13
CA ILE A 54 -10.89 -18.72 -5.50
C ILE A 54 -9.68 -19.08 -4.63
N GLU A 55 -9.78 -20.19 -3.92
CA GLU A 55 -8.74 -20.74 -3.05
C GLU A 55 -7.47 -21.12 -3.82
N ASP A 56 -7.61 -21.66 -5.03
CA ASP A 56 -6.46 -21.98 -5.88
C ASP A 56 -5.76 -20.70 -6.38
N ILE A 57 -6.52 -19.65 -6.70
CA ILE A 57 -5.95 -18.37 -7.14
C ILE A 57 -5.22 -17.70 -5.98
N THR A 58 -5.85 -17.60 -4.81
CA THR A 58 -5.23 -17.07 -3.59
C THR A 58 -3.97 -17.84 -3.25
N GLY A 59 -4.05 -19.17 -3.18
CA GLY A 59 -2.90 -20.01 -2.83
C GLY A 59 -1.78 -20.03 -3.86
N ASN A 60 -2.03 -19.64 -5.12
CA ASN A 60 -0.98 -19.45 -6.11
C ASN A 60 -0.32 -18.07 -5.98
N LEU A 61 -1.10 -17.03 -5.70
CA LEU A 61 -0.60 -15.67 -5.48
C LEU A 61 0.23 -15.59 -4.19
N GLU A 62 -0.19 -16.23 -3.10
CA GLU A 62 0.57 -16.28 -1.83
C GLU A 62 1.92 -17.01 -1.96
N LYS A 63 2.09 -17.85 -2.97
CA LYS A 63 3.36 -18.56 -3.23
C LYS A 63 4.35 -17.72 -4.02
N LEU A 64 3.93 -16.59 -4.59
CA LEU A 64 4.83 -15.69 -5.29
C LEU A 64 5.77 -15.03 -4.28
N GLU A 65 7.04 -14.95 -4.66
CA GLU A 65 8.06 -14.37 -3.79
C GLU A 65 7.72 -12.90 -3.49
N GLY A 66 7.79 -12.55 -2.20
CA GLY A 66 7.48 -11.24 -1.62
C GLY A 66 6.04 -10.75 -1.77
N VAL A 67 5.09 -11.68 -1.89
CA VAL A 67 3.69 -11.42 -1.53
C VAL A 67 3.55 -11.50 -0.01
N ARG A 68 3.06 -10.42 0.59
CA ARG A 68 2.78 -10.35 2.02
C ARG A 68 1.39 -10.90 2.35
N GLU A 69 0.40 -10.48 1.56
CA GLU A 69 -1.00 -10.81 1.82
C GLU A 69 -1.80 -10.80 0.51
N VAL A 70 -2.81 -11.68 0.43
CA VAL A 70 -3.76 -11.74 -0.67
C VAL A 70 -5.17 -11.71 -0.10
N ILE A 71 -5.91 -10.67 -0.45
CA ILE A 71 -7.28 -10.44 0.02
C ILE A 71 -8.23 -10.66 -1.16
N TYR A 72 -9.15 -11.60 -1.03
CA TYR A 72 -10.23 -11.75 -1.98
C TYR A 72 -11.36 -10.79 -1.64
N VAL A 73 -11.66 -9.85 -2.53
CA VAL A 73 -12.78 -8.94 -2.39
C VAL A 73 -13.88 -9.39 -3.35
N GLY A 74 -14.94 -9.96 -2.76
CA GLY A 74 -16.11 -10.38 -3.51
C GLY A 74 -16.88 -9.20 -4.06
N ARG A 75 -17.51 -9.41 -5.21
CA ARG A 75 -18.41 -8.47 -5.88
C ARG A 75 -19.42 -7.76 -4.96
N ASP A 76 -19.98 -8.48 -3.98
CA ASP A 76 -21.02 -7.94 -3.10
C ASP A 76 -20.46 -7.09 -1.96
N GLU A 77 -19.23 -7.38 -1.53
CA GLU A 77 -18.53 -6.65 -0.46
C GLU A 77 -17.99 -5.32 -0.98
N ARG A 78 -17.43 -5.31 -2.19
CA ARG A 78 -16.96 -4.07 -2.84
C ARG A 78 -18.09 -3.09 -3.11
N LEU A 79 -19.25 -3.59 -3.52
CA LEU A 79 -20.45 -2.76 -3.66
C LEU A 79 -20.91 -2.14 -2.34
N LYS A 80 -20.68 -2.80 -1.20
CA LYS A 80 -21.07 -2.28 0.11
C LYS A 80 -20.14 -1.16 0.55
N GLU A 81 -18.84 -1.32 0.37
CA GLU A 81 -17.84 -0.27 0.64
C GLU A 81 -18.06 0.96 -0.25
N LEU A 82 -18.27 0.76 -1.56
CA LEU A 82 -18.59 1.83 -2.51
C LEU A 82 -19.90 2.58 -2.15
N LYS A 83 -20.89 1.89 -1.58
CA LYS A 83 -22.14 2.52 -1.09
C LYS A 83 -21.92 3.38 0.16
N GLU A 84 -20.93 3.06 0.98
CA GLU A 84 -20.61 3.81 2.19
C GLU A 84 -19.76 5.06 1.87
N GLU A 85 -18.95 5.03 0.81
CA GLU A 85 -18.15 6.17 0.36
C GLU A 85 -18.89 7.17 -0.53
N ASP A 86 -19.79 6.72 -1.43
CA ASP A 86 -20.48 7.63 -2.36
C ASP A 86 -21.91 7.15 -2.73
N ASN A 87 -22.91 7.83 -2.17
CA ASN A 87 -24.32 7.51 -2.41
C ASN A 87 -24.76 7.79 -3.86
N ASP A 88 -24.19 8.82 -4.51
CA ASP A 88 -24.62 9.24 -5.86
C ASP A 88 -24.18 8.24 -6.94
N PHE A 89 -23.06 7.54 -6.72
CA PHE A 89 -22.54 6.53 -7.65
C PHE A 89 -23.41 5.26 -7.67
N THR A 90 -24.11 4.99 -6.57
CA THR A 90 -24.95 3.80 -6.40
C THR A 90 -26.18 3.84 -7.30
N GLU A 91 -26.82 5.01 -7.48
CA GLU A 91 -27.99 5.15 -8.34
C GLU A 91 -27.66 4.87 -9.82
N ILE A 92 -26.49 5.30 -10.28
CA ILE A 92 -26.00 5.09 -11.65
C ILE A 92 -25.68 3.62 -11.91
N ILE A 93 -25.07 2.93 -10.94
CA ILE A 93 -24.76 1.49 -11.04
C ILE A 93 -26.02 0.63 -11.03
N THR A 94 -27.04 1.02 -10.25
CA THR A 94 -28.31 0.28 -10.16
C THR A 94 -29.10 0.32 -11.47
N LEU A 95 -28.96 1.41 -12.25
CA LEU A 95 -29.55 1.55 -13.60
C LEU A 95 -28.93 0.64 -14.66
N LEU A 96 -27.71 0.12 -14.43
CA LEU A 96 -26.99 -0.73 -15.40
C LEU A 96 -27.41 -2.22 -15.34
N GLY A 97 -28.30 -2.61 -14.41
CA GLY A 97 -28.98 -3.92 -14.38
C GLY A 97 -28.11 -5.16 -14.10
N LYS A 98 -26.79 -5.07 -14.31
CA LYS A 98 -25.78 -6.05 -13.91
C LYS A 98 -24.72 -5.33 -13.10
N ASN A 99 -24.38 -5.89 -11.94
CA ASN A 99 -23.30 -5.40 -11.09
C ASN A 99 -21.98 -5.29 -11.89
N PRO A 100 -21.45 -4.07 -12.12
CA PRO A 100 -20.30 -3.83 -12.99
C PRO A 100 -18.97 -4.13 -12.29
N VAL A 101 -18.98 -4.43 -10.98
CA VAL A 101 -17.77 -4.67 -10.21
C VAL A 101 -17.44 -6.18 -10.28
N PRO A 102 -16.35 -6.56 -10.96
CA PRO A 102 -15.92 -7.96 -11.02
C PRO A 102 -15.31 -8.39 -9.68
N ASP A 103 -15.23 -9.70 -9.46
CA ASP A 103 -14.47 -10.23 -8.32
C ASP A 103 -12.98 -9.89 -8.50
N THR A 104 -12.38 -9.34 -7.44
CA THR A 104 -11.01 -8.85 -7.45
C THR A 104 -10.17 -9.48 -6.36
N PHE A 105 -8.90 -9.72 -6.65
CA PHE A 105 -7.90 -10.09 -5.65
C PHE A 105 -6.99 -8.89 -5.44
N GLU A 106 -6.90 -8.43 -4.20
CA GLU A 106 -5.96 -7.40 -3.78
C GLU A 106 -4.70 -8.09 -3.24
N VAL A 107 -3.56 -7.84 -3.87
CA VAL A 107 -2.27 -8.39 -3.46
C VAL A 107 -1.41 -7.27 -2.90
N ILE A 108 -0.95 -7.49 -1.67
CA ILE A 108 -0.02 -6.61 -0.95
C ILE A 108 1.37 -7.22 -1.08
N LEU A 109 2.31 -6.43 -1.62
CA LEU A 109 3.70 -6.84 -1.81
C LEU A 109 4.60 -6.34 -0.68
N ASP A 110 5.74 -7.00 -0.51
CA ASP A 110 6.80 -6.53 0.36
C ASP A 110 7.56 -5.34 -0.22
N GLU A 111 8.08 -4.50 0.68
CA GLU A 111 8.71 -3.22 0.32
C GLU A 111 9.93 -3.40 -0.59
N ASP A 112 10.63 -4.53 -0.44
CA ASP A 112 11.82 -4.87 -1.21
C ASP A 112 11.54 -5.13 -2.70
N LEU A 113 10.28 -5.42 -3.07
CA LEU A 113 9.87 -5.69 -4.45
C LEU A 113 9.47 -4.45 -5.25
N PHE A 114 9.25 -3.30 -4.61
CA PHE A 114 8.85 -2.09 -5.33
C PHE A 114 9.91 -1.63 -6.36
N GLY A 115 11.18 -1.94 -6.11
CA GLY A 115 12.28 -1.64 -7.04
C GLY A 115 12.29 -2.49 -8.32
N ASP A 116 11.63 -3.65 -8.32
CA ASP A 116 11.62 -4.61 -9.45
C ASP A 116 10.19 -5.10 -9.79
N LEU A 117 9.21 -4.21 -9.58
CA LEU A 117 7.79 -4.49 -9.76
C LEU A 117 7.47 -5.02 -11.17
N GLU A 118 8.16 -4.49 -12.20
CA GLU A 118 7.97 -4.92 -13.59
C GLU A 118 8.36 -6.39 -13.79
N SER A 119 9.48 -6.84 -13.22
CA SER A 119 9.88 -8.24 -13.28
C SER A 119 8.90 -9.14 -12.54
N TRP A 120 8.41 -8.69 -11.38
CA TRP A 120 7.44 -9.44 -10.60
C TRP A 120 6.11 -9.61 -11.35
N ILE A 121 5.55 -8.55 -11.93
CA ILE A 121 4.30 -8.61 -12.73
C ILE A 121 4.45 -9.55 -13.92
N SER A 122 5.63 -9.64 -14.54
CA SER A 122 5.86 -10.55 -15.67
C SER A 122 5.87 -12.04 -15.30
N LYS A 123 6.09 -12.35 -14.02
CA LYS A 123 6.17 -13.71 -13.48
C LYS A 123 4.86 -14.17 -12.84
N ALA A 124 4.02 -13.22 -12.41
CA ALA A 124 2.69 -13.45 -11.87
C ALA A 124 1.68 -13.81 -12.97
#